data_AF-A0A399NRU1-F1
#
_entry.id   AF-A0A399NRU1-F1
#
_cell.length_a   1.000
_cell.length_b   1.000
_cell.length_c   1.000
_cell.angle_alpha   90.00
_cell.angle_beta   90.00
_cell.angle_gamma   90.00
#
_symmetry.space_group_name_H-M   'P 1'
#
loop_
_entity.id
_entity.type
_entity.pdbx_description
1 polymer ?
#
loop_
_entity_poly.entity_id
_entity_poly.type
_entity_poly.pdbx_seq_one_letter_code
_entity_poly.pdbx_strand_id
1 'polypeptide(L)'
;RPRLGAIRRALLAGDPDTASAELMAGARDSGYGDDLVWTDPLGICATLVIRTAGGVADMRRTMDPVGGESAIAWTDLASGRHALRLIAPRDGTACWMALESDRDSEAVV
;
A
#
# COMPACT_ATOMS: atom_id res chain seq x y z
N ARG A 1 5.47 30.18 -16.13
CA ARG A 1 4.45 30.28 -15.05
C ARG A 1 3.54 31.48 -15.31
N PRO A 2 2.59 31.36 -16.25
CA PRO A 2 1.84 32.51 -16.79
C PRO A 2 1.08 33.34 -15.74
N ARG A 3 0.63 32.74 -14.62
CA ARG A 3 -0.19 33.44 -13.60
C ARG A 3 0.56 33.97 -12.37
N LEU A 4 1.84 33.63 -12.20
CA LEU A 4 2.63 34.03 -11.02
C LEU A 4 2.74 35.56 -10.88
N GLY A 5 2.79 36.28 -12.01
CA GLY A 5 2.80 37.74 -12.01
C GLY A 5 1.49 38.36 -11.50
N ALA A 6 0.34 37.76 -11.82
CA ALA A 6 -0.97 38.23 -11.38
C ALA A 6 -1.17 38.01 -9.87
N ILE A 7 -0.81 36.81 -9.38
CA ILE A 7 -0.84 36.47 -7.95
C ILE A 7 0.01 37.46 -7.13
N ARG A 8 1.25 37.74 -7.56
CA ARG A 8 2.14 38.68 -6.86
C ARG A 8 1.58 40.10 -6.81
N ARG A 9 0.98 40.58 -7.91
CA ARG A 9 0.37 41.92 -7.93
C ARG A 9 -0.81 42.02 -6.97
N ALA A 10 -1.69 41.03 -6.93
CA ALA A 10 -2.83 41.01 -6.03
C ALA A 10 -2.40 40.98 -4.55
N LEU A 11 -1.42 40.13 -4.21
CA LEU A 11 -0.87 40.09 -2.85
C LEU A 11 -0.24 41.43 -2.41
N LEU A 12 0.54 42.07 -3.28
CA LEU A 12 1.16 43.37 -3.00
C LEU A 12 0.13 44.50 -2.89
N ALA A 13 -1.03 44.34 -3.53
CA ALA A 13 -2.16 45.26 -3.43
C ALA A 13 -3.06 45.00 -2.20
N GLY A 14 -2.78 43.95 -1.42
CA GLY A 14 -3.63 43.55 -0.30
C GLY A 14 -4.99 42.99 -0.71
N ASP A 15 -5.08 42.40 -1.92
CA ASP A 15 -6.28 41.78 -2.47
C ASP A 15 -6.15 40.25 -2.41
N PRO A 16 -6.53 39.62 -1.27
CA PRO A 16 -6.41 38.17 -1.09
C PRO A 16 -7.39 37.38 -1.97
N ASP A 17 -8.54 37.95 -2.31
CA ASP A 17 -9.57 37.26 -3.09
C ASP A 17 -9.09 37.04 -4.53
N THR A 18 -8.56 38.10 -5.16
CA THR A 18 -7.98 37.98 -6.50
C THR A 18 -6.75 37.08 -6.50
N ALA A 19 -5.89 37.16 -5.47
CA ALA A 19 -4.73 36.28 -5.34
C ALA A 19 -5.13 34.80 -5.26
N SER A 20 -6.19 34.48 -4.49
CA SER A 20 -6.74 33.14 -4.35
C SER A 20 -7.37 32.63 -5.65
N ALA A 21 -8.15 33.49 -6.34
CA ALA A 21 -8.76 33.15 -7.62
C ALA A 21 -7.71 32.80 -8.69
N GLU A 22 -6.63 33.58 -8.80
CA GLU A 22 -5.55 33.32 -9.75
C GLU A 22 -4.73 32.07 -9.40
N LEU A 23 -4.58 31.76 -8.11
CA LEU A 23 -3.96 30.52 -7.66
C LEU A 23 -4.79 29.30 -8.08
N MET A 24 -6.10 29.31 -7.82
CA MET A 24 -7.01 28.23 -8.21
C MET A 24 -7.11 28.08 -9.72
N ALA A 25 -7.16 29.19 -10.47
CA ALA A 25 -7.11 29.14 -11.92
C ALA A 25 -5.79 28.53 -12.45
N GLY A 26 -4.65 28.85 -11.81
CA GLY A 26 -3.37 28.23 -12.14
C GLY A 26 -3.31 26.73 -11.84
N ALA A 27 -3.94 26.29 -10.74
CA ALA A 27 -4.06 24.87 -10.42
C ALA A 27 -4.89 24.12 -11.49
N ARG A 28 -6.04 24.67 -11.89
CA ARG A 28 -6.89 24.12 -12.96
C ARG A 28 -6.18 24.06 -14.30
N ASP A 29 -5.52 25.14 -14.73
CA ASP A 29 -4.73 25.18 -15.97
C ASP A 29 -3.61 24.13 -15.97
N SER A 30 -3.15 23.71 -14.79
CA SER A 30 -2.11 22.69 -14.62
C SER A 30 -2.67 21.27 -14.43
N GLY A 31 -3.99 21.08 -14.58
CA GLY A 31 -4.65 19.77 -14.53
C GLY A 31 -5.08 19.29 -13.14
N TYR A 32 -4.96 20.12 -12.09
CA TYR A 32 -5.35 19.74 -10.73
C TYR A 32 -6.86 19.87 -10.44
N GLY A 33 -7.68 20.30 -11.40
CA GLY A 33 -9.13 20.43 -11.21
C GLY A 33 -9.53 21.41 -10.10
N ASP A 34 -10.70 21.20 -9.48
CA ASP A 34 -11.19 21.95 -8.32
C ASP A 34 -10.64 21.44 -6.98
N ASP A 35 -10.09 20.23 -6.97
CA ASP A 35 -9.60 19.55 -5.78
C ASP A 35 -8.10 19.33 -5.87
N LEU A 36 -7.34 20.16 -5.16
CA LEU A 36 -5.91 19.96 -5.00
C LEU A 36 -5.68 18.74 -4.08
N VAL A 37 -5.69 17.53 -4.65
CA VAL A 37 -5.29 16.31 -3.92
C VAL A 37 -3.78 16.35 -3.75
N TRP A 38 -3.33 16.96 -2.65
CA TRP A 38 -1.92 17.21 -2.35
C TRP A 38 -1.11 15.93 -2.09
N THR A 39 -1.78 14.81 -1.83
CA THR A 39 -1.15 13.53 -1.54
C THR A 39 -1.73 12.47 -2.45
N ASP A 40 -0.95 12.01 -3.43
CA ASP A 40 -1.22 10.75 -4.12
C ASP A 40 -1.34 9.65 -3.04
N PRO A 41 -2.55 9.16 -2.73
CA PRO A 41 -2.70 8.22 -1.64
C PRO A 41 -2.05 6.90 -2.08
N LEU A 42 -1.07 6.43 -1.32
CA LEU A 42 -0.48 5.11 -1.52
C LEU A 42 -1.61 4.05 -1.56
N GLY A 43 -1.90 3.55 -2.76
CA GLY A 43 -2.86 2.49 -3.00
C GLY A 43 -2.25 1.12 -2.70
N ILE A 44 -3.10 0.15 -2.38
CA ILE A 44 -2.67 -1.26 -2.31
C ILE A 44 -2.30 -1.71 -3.74
N CYS A 45 -1.03 -2.03 -3.97
CA CYS A 45 -0.54 -2.40 -5.30
C CYS A 45 -0.98 -3.81 -5.74
N ALA A 46 -1.16 -4.74 -4.79
CA ALA A 46 -1.56 -6.12 -5.05
C ALA A 46 -2.08 -6.81 -3.78
N THR A 47 -2.80 -7.92 -3.94
CA THR A 47 -3.17 -8.83 -2.85
C THR A 47 -2.94 -10.27 -3.29
N LEU A 48 -2.16 -11.02 -2.50
CA LEU A 48 -2.00 -12.46 -2.63
C LEU A 48 -2.88 -13.15 -1.58
N VAL A 49 -3.72 -14.08 -2.02
CA VAL A 49 -4.60 -14.85 -1.14
C VAL A 49 -4.22 -16.32 -1.19
N ILE A 50 -3.88 -16.88 -0.04
CA ILE A 50 -3.63 -18.33 0.10
C ILE A 50 -4.88 -18.95 0.71
N ARG A 51 -5.40 -19.98 0.04
CA ARG A 51 -6.55 -20.75 0.51
C ARG A 51 -6.12 -22.18 0.69
N THR A 52 -6.30 -22.70 1.89
CA THR A 52 -6.09 -24.11 2.20
C THR A 52 -7.42 -24.76 2.51
N ALA A 53 -7.64 -25.94 1.92
CA ALA A 53 -8.79 -26.78 2.25
C ALA A 53 -8.60 -27.40 3.66
N GLY A 54 -9.69 -27.78 4.30
CA GLY A 54 -9.63 -28.47 5.61
C GLY A 54 -9.84 -27.58 6.84
N GLY A 55 -10.05 -26.27 6.66
CA GLY A 55 -10.33 -25.34 7.76
C GLY A 55 -9.14 -25.14 8.70
N VAL A 56 -9.37 -24.48 9.83
CA VAL A 56 -8.34 -24.16 10.84
C VAL A 56 -8.85 -24.56 12.21
N ALA A 57 -8.14 -25.48 12.87
CA ALA A 57 -8.40 -25.90 14.25
C ALA A 57 -7.66 -25.03 15.27
N ASP A 58 -6.37 -24.76 15.03
CA ASP A 58 -5.54 -23.83 15.79
C ASP A 58 -4.62 -23.04 14.87
N MET A 59 -4.26 -21.82 15.26
CA MET A 59 -3.42 -20.94 14.47
C MET A 59 -2.57 -20.03 15.35
N ARG A 60 -1.29 -19.91 14.98
CA ARG A 60 -0.35 -18.97 15.56
C ARG A 60 0.24 -18.06 14.50
N ARG A 61 0.26 -16.76 14.79
CA ARG A 61 0.98 -15.75 14.00
C ARG A 61 2.20 -15.26 14.77
N THR A 62 3.32 -15.08 14.08
CA THR A 62 4.57 -14.60 14.67
C THR A 62 5.22 -13.58 13.75
N MET A 63 5.87 -12.59 14.36
CA MET A 63 6.69 -11.60 13.67
C MET A 63 8.04 -11.56 14.38
N ASP A 64 9.11 -11.83 13.65
CA ASP A 64 10.49 -11.65 14.12
C ASP A 64 10.98 -10.26 13.73
N PRO A 65 11.13 -9.31 14.68
CA PRO A 65 11.60 -7.97 14.38
C PRO A 65 13.10 -7.92 14.06
N VAL A 66 13.87 -8.97 14.39
CA VAL A 66 15.32 -9.02 14.16
C VAL A 66 15.61 -9.51 12.74
N GLY A 67 15.01 -10.63 12.33
CA GLY A 67 15.14 -11.19 10.99
C GLY A 67 14.17 -10.62 9.95
N GLY A 68 13.13 -9.91 10.38
CA GLY A 68 12.09 -9.35 9.50
C GLY A 68 11.12 -10.41 8.95
N GLU A 69 11.10 -11.62 9.50
CA GLU A 69 10.20 -12.70 9.08
C GLU A 69 8.80 -12.50 9.69
N SER A 70 7.78 -12.59 8.83
CA SER A 70 6.39 -12.78 9.25
C SER A 70 5.97 -14.21 8.96
N ALA A 71 5.40 -14.90 9.94
CA ALA A 71 5.01 -16.29 9.80
C ALA A 71 3.63 -16.61 10.39
N ILE A 72 2.97 -17.59 9.80
CA ILE A 72 1.72 -18.17 10.27
C ILE A 72 1.89 -19.69 10.27
N ALA A 73 1.60 -20.33 11.39
CA ALA A 73 1.50 -21.79 11.49
C ALA A 73 0.08 -22.15 11.92
N TRP A 74 -0.50 -23.19 11.34
CA TRP A 74 -1.83 -23.66 11.71
C TRP A 74 -1.96 -25.17 11.61
N THR A 75 -2.94 -25.70 12.34
CA THR A 75 -3.42 -27.07 12.18
C THR A 75 -4.78 -27.06 11.50
N ASP A 76 -4.98 -27.95 10.53
CA ASP A 76 -6.30 -28.15 9.93
C ASP A 76 -7.22 -29.01 10.83
N LEU A 77 -8.49 -29.15 10.46
CA LEU A 77 -9.47 -29.94 11.22
C LEU A 77 -9.16 -31.45 11.22
N ALA A 78 -8.28 -31.92 10.35
CA ALA A 78 -7.79 -33.29 10.29
C ALA A 78 -6.41 -33.45 10.95
N SER A 79 -5.94 -32.45 11.71
CA SER A 79 -4.64 -32.40 12.40
C SER A 79 -3.40 -32.32 11.50
N GLY A 80 -3.55 -31.94 10.22
CA GLY A 80 -2.43 -31.62 9.33
C GLY A 80 -1.77 -30.32 9.73
N ARG A 81 -0.43 -30.25 9.62
CA ARG A 81 0.35 -29.05 9.96
C ARG A 81 0.71 -28.29 8.72
N HIS A 82 0.59 -26.97 8.83
CA HIS A 82 0.90 -26.05 7.76
C HIS A 82 1.66 -24.85 8.30
N ALA A 83 2.55 -24.29 7.49
CA ALA A 83 3.27 -23.07 7.80
C ALA A 83 3.44 -22.20 6.56
N LEU A 84 3.30 -20.89 6.76
CA LEU A 84 3.58 -19.85 5.79
C LEU A 84 4.62 -18.91 6.39
N ARG A 85 5.68 -18.61 5.63
CA ARG A 85 6.74 -17.67 6.03
C ARG A 85 6.96 -16.67 4.92
N LEU A 86 7.11 -15.40 5.29
CA LEU A 86 7.26 -14.29 4.36
C LEU A 86 8.41 -13.39 4.81
N ILE A 87 9.29 -13.03 3.87
CA ILE A 87 10.33 -12.02 4.05
C ILE A 87 10.28 -11.06 2.85
N ALA A 88 10.41 -9.76 3.11
CA ALA A 88 10.61 -8.75 2.08
C ALA A 88 12.03 -8.17 2.24
N PRO A 89 13.04 -8.69 1.52
CA PRO A 89 14.41 -8.20 1.63
C PRO A 89 14.49 -6.72 1.29
N ARG A 90 15.22 -5.94 2.11
CA ARG A 90 15.32 -4.48 1.99
C ARG A 90 15.73 -4.00 0.60
N ASP A 91 16.70 -4.70 0.00
CA ASP A 91 17.28 -4.34 -1.29
C ASP A 91 16.84 -5.31 -2.41
N GLY A 92 15.74 -6.04 -2.18
CA GLY A 92 15.16 -6.99 -3.12
C GLY A 92 14.06 -6.38 -3.99
N THR A 93 13.80 -7.00 -5.13
CA THR A 93 12.68 -6.65 -6.02
C THR A 93 11.44 -7.53 -5.82
N ALA A 94 11.51 -8.48 -4.87
CA ALA A 94 10.47 -9.46 -4.64
C ALA A 94 10.30 -9.74 -3.14
N CYS A 95 9.08 -10.12 -2.74
CA CYS A 95 8.85 -10.79 -1.46
C CYS A 95 9.10 -12.28 -1.63
N TRP A 96 9.75 -12.90 -0.65
CA TRP A 96 10.00 -14.33 -0.61
C TRP A 96 8.98 -14.99 0.29
N MET A 97 8.38 -16.06 -0.20
CA MET A 97 7.32 -16.78 0.50
C MET A 97 7.62 -18.28 0.47
N ALA A 98 7.53 -18.92 1.62
CA ALA A 98 7.59 -20.37 1.76
C ALA A 98 6.26 -20.88 2.33
N LEU A 99 5.64 -21.83 1.64
CA LEU A 99 4.46 -22.56 2.09
C LEU A 99 4.87 -24.01 2.32
N GLU A 100 4.70 -24.49 3.55
CA GLU A 100 5.01 -25.84 3.98
C GLU A 100 3.72 -26.52 4.45
N SER A 101 3.54 -27.79 4.09
CA SER A 101 2.44 -28.63 4.55
C SER A 101 2.90 -30.06 4.69
N ASP A 102 2.39 -30.78 5.69
CA ASP A 102 2.51 -32.25 5.75
C ASP A 102 1.40 -32.98 4.95
N ARG A 103 0.58 -32.22 4.22
CA ARG A 103 -0.44 -32.71 3.30
C ARG A 103 -0.01 -32.52 1.86
N ASP A 104 -0.50 -33.42 1.00
CA ASP A 104 -0.39 -33.24 -0.44
C ASP A 104 -0.98 -31.90 -0.85
N SER A 105 -0.19 -31.15 -1.62
CA SER A 105 -0.49 -29.77 -1.99
C SER A 105 -0.26 -29.58 -3.49
N GLU A 106 -1.20 -28.88 -4.12
CA GLU A 106 -1.07 -28.40 -5.50
C GLU A 106 -1.06 -26.87 -5.46
N ALA A 107 -0.13 -26.25 -6.19
CA ALA A 107 -0.01 -24.80 -6.28
C ALA A 107 -0.32 -24.32 -7.70
N VAL A 108 -1.26 -23.37 -7.81
CA VAL A 108 -1.59 -22.66 -9.05
C VAL A 108 -1.29 -21.18 -8.81
N VAL A 109 -0.40 -20.60 -9.62
CA VAL A 109 0.06 -19.20 -9.53
C VAL A 109 -0.41 -18.43 -10.75
#